data_AF-A0A0R3JRG5-F1
#
_entry.id   AF-A0A0R3JRG5-F1
#
_cell.length_a   1.000
_cell.length_b   1.000
_cell.length_c   1.000
_cell.angle_alpha   90.00
_cell.angle_beta   90.00
_cell.angle_gamma   90.00
#
_symmetry.space_group_name_H-M   'P 1'
#
loop_
_entity.id
_entity.type
_entity.pdbx_description
1 polymer ?
#
loop_
_entity_poly.entity_id
_entity_poly.type
_entity_poly.pdbx_seq_one_letter_code
_entity_poly.pdbx_strand_id
1 'polypeptide(L)'
;MLKKKLLFILAICIVSSFTIISIMNRTYATKKEKNLKYETYVVQAGDTLWNIAKKYTDKDPRRLIHEIREHNNITPLIYEGQVIEIPTEGE
;
A
#
# COMPACT_ATOMS: atom_id res chain seq x y z
N MET A 1 -27.37 44.13 -16.21
CA MET A 1 -26.30 43.29 -16.80
C MET A 1 -25.37 42.67 -15.73
N LEU A 2 -25.02 43.40 -14.66
CA LEU A 2 -24.14 42.91 -13.59
C LEU A 2 -24.67 41.68 -12.82
N LYS A 3 -25.96 41.67 -12.43
CA LYS A 3 -26.59 40.52 -11.75
C LYS A 3 -26.60 39.23 -12.59
N LYS A 4 -26.74 39.36 -13.92
CA LYS A 4 -26.70 38.22 -14.85
C LYS A 4 -25.27 37.67 -15.02
N LYS A 5 -24.26 38.56 -15.08
CA LYS A 5 -22.84 38.17 -15.06
C LYS A 5 -22.46 37.49 -13.73
N LEU A 6 -22.97 37.99 -12.61
CA LEU A 6 -22.78 37.38 -11.29
C LEU A 6 -23.39 35.97 -11.20
N LEU A 7 -24.61 35.79 -11.68
CA LEU A 7 -25.27 34.48 -11.75
C LEU A 7 -24.50 33.48 -12.63
N PHE A 8 -23.92 33.94 -13.74
CA PHE A 8 -23.11 33.10 -14.63
C PHE A 8 -21.79 32.66 -13.98
N ILE A 9 -21.13 33.55 -13.24
CA ILE A 9 -19.90 33.22 -12.48
C ILE A 9 -20.21 32.21 -11.37
N LEU A 10 -21.31 32.40 -10.63
CA LEU A 10 -21.74 31.45 -9.58
C LEU A 10 -22.00 30.05 -10.15
N ALA A 11 -22.63 29.95 -11.33
CA ALA A 11 -22.88 28.67 -11.97
C ALA A 11 -21.57 27.93 -12.36
N ILE A 12 -20.57 28.65 -12.86
CA ILE A 12 -19.25 28.08 -13.19
C ILE A 12 -18.55 27.56 -11.94
N CYS A 13 -18.61 28.31 -10.82
CA CYS A 13 -18.04 27.88 -9.54
C CYS A 13 -18.72 26.63 -8.95
N ILE A 14 -20.01 26.44 -9.19
CA ILE A 14 -20.76 25.26 -8.73
C ILE A 14 -20.40 24.02 -9.56
N VAL A 15 -20.22 24.18 -10.88
CA VAL A 15 -19.80 23.05 -11.73
C VAL A 15 -18.35 22.66 -11.43
N SER A 16 -17.46 23.63 -11.20
CA SER A 16 -16.06 23.33 -10.85
C SER A 16 -15.92 22.69 -9.46
N SER A 17 -16.74 23.07 -8.48
CA SER A 17 -16.73 22.43 -7.18
C SER A 17 -17.22 20.98 -7.26
N PHE A 18 -18.25 20.71 -8.08
CA PHE A 18 -18.77 19.35 -8.27
C PHE A 18 -17.76 18.41 -8.93
N THR A 19 -16.99 18.89 -9.92
CA THR A 19 -15.95 18.08 -10.56
C THR A 19 -14.79 17.78 -9.60
N ILE A 20 -14.38 18.76 -8.80
CA ILE A 20 -13.34 18.57 -7.77
C ILE A 20 -13.79 17.56 -6.71
N ILE A 21 -15.03 17.66 -6.22
CA ILE A 21 -15.58 16.72 -5.23
C ILE A 21 -15.61 15.28 -5.78
N SER A 22 -15.99 15.10 -7.05
CA SER A 22 -15.98 13.79 -7.72
C SER A 22 -14.58 13.18 -7.82
N ILE A 23 -13.58 14.00 -8.16
CA ILE A 23 -12.17 13.57 -8.22
C ILE A 23 -11.68 13.18 -6.82
N MET A 24 -11.98 13.99 -5.80
CA MET A 24 -11.59 13.73 -4.42
C MET A 24 -12.14 12.39 -3.91
N ASN A 25 -13.43 12.12 -4.14
CA ASN A 25 -14.06 10.86 -3.75
C ASN A 25 -13.39 9.64 -4.38
N ARG A 26 -12.92 9.74 -5.63
CA ARG A 26 -12.15 8.66 -6.29
C ARG A 26 -10.78 8.47 -5.62
N THR A 27 -10.08 9.55 -5.31
CA THR A 27 -8.78 9.50 -4.62
C THR A 27 -8.90 8.90 -3.21
N TYR A 28 -9.95 9.23 -2.47
CA TYR A 28 -10.19 8.67 -1.13
C TYR A 28 -10.53 7.18 -1.17
N ALA A 29 -11.33 6.74 -2.14
CA ALA A 29 -11.66 5.32 -2.31
C ALA A 29 -10.42 4.47 -2.61
N THR A 30 -9.41 5.03 -3.30
CA THR A 30 -8.14 4.35 -3.56
C THR A 30 -7.13 4.43 -2.41
N LYS A 31 -7.22 5.43 -1.53
CA LYS A 31 -6.34 5.57 -0.36
C LYS A 31 -6.91 4.85 0.87
N LYS A 32 -7.31 3.60 0.72
CA LYS A 32 -7.45 2.71 1.87
C LYS A 32 -6.04 2.22 2.21
N GLU A 33 -5.33 2.96 3.06
CA GLU A 33 -4.03 2.53 3.57
C GLU A 33 -4.23 1.18 4.26
N LYS A 34 -3.73 0.11 3.63
CA LYS A 34 -3.57 -1.17 4.30
C LYS A 34 -2.53 -0.93 5.38
N ASN A 35 -2.94 -0.90 6.64
CA ASN A 35 -2.03 -0.79 7.77
C ASN A 35 -1.28 -2.13 7.88
N LEU A 36 -0.22 -2.26 7.09
CA LEU A 36 0.63 -3.43 7.12
C LEU A 36 1.42 -3.39 8.42
N LYS A 37 1.24 -4.43 9.24
CA LYS A 37 2.11 -4.68 10.38
C LYS A 37 3.32 -5.45 9.88
N TYR A 38 4.46 -5.27 10.53
CA TYR A 38 5.69 -5.96 10.19
C TYR A 38 6.24 -6.66 11.44
N GLU A 39 6.74 -7.86 11.25
CA GLU A 39 7.48 -8.61 12.25
C GLU A 39 8.95 -8.67 11.86
N THR A 40 9.84 -8.35 12.81
CA THR A 40 11.28 -8.46 12.58
C THR A 40 11.74 -9.91 12.74
N TYR A 41 12.42 -10.44 11.74
CA TYR A 41 12.97 -11.79 11.72
C TYR A 41 14.48 -11.76 11.50
N VAL A 42 15.21 -12.55 12.29
CA VAL A 42 16.64 -12.80 12.08
C VAL A 42 16.78 -14.12 11.35
N VAL A 43 17.32 -14.08 10.14
CA VAL A 43 17.52 -15.27 9.30
C VAL A 43 18.44 -16.26 10.02
N GLN A 44 18.00 -17.53 10.09
CA GLN A 44 18.73 -18.61 10.73
C GLN A 44 19.48 -19.48 9.71
N ALA A 45 20.44 -20.29 10.19
CA ALA A 45 21.15 -21.23 9.34
C ALA A 45 20.18 -22.16 8.59
N GLY A 46 20.31 -22.22 7.25
CA GLY A 46 19.48 -23.06 6.38
C GLY A 46 18.13 -22.46 5.98
N ASP A 47 17.84 -21.21 6.37
CA ASP A 47 16.64 -20.53 5.91
C ASP A 47 16.70 -20.16 4.42
N THR A 48 15.51 -20.08 3.83
CA THR A 48 15.25 -19.56 2.49
C THR A 48 14.05 -18.62 2.58
N LEU A 49 13.90 -17.67 1.67
CA LEU A 49 12.67 -16.85 1.65
C LEU A 49 11.40 -17.72 1.54
N TRP A 50 11.51 -18.89 0.90
CA TRP A 50 10.40 -19.83 0.77
C TRP A 50 9.96 -20.43 2.10
N ASN A 51 10.89 -21.03 2.86
CA ASN A 51 10.52 -21.67 4.12
C ASN A 51 10.15 -20.63 5.20
N ILE A 52 10.74 -19.44 5.17
CA ILE A 52 10.33 -18.32 6.02
C ILE A 52 8.89 -17.93 5.66
N ALA A 53 8.59 -17.58 4.41
CA ALA A 53 7.25 -17.15 4.02
C ALA A 53 6.15 -18.19 4.35
N LYS A 54 6.44 -19.49 4.19
CA LYS A 54 5.51 -20.57 4.57
C LYS A 54 5.18 -20.62 6.07
N LYS A 55 6.00 -20.04 6.95
CA LYS A 55 5.69 -19.93 8.38
C LYS A 55 4.66 -18.83 8.67
N TYR A 56 4.51 -17.86 7.76
CA TYR A 56 3.69 -16.66 7.94
C TYR A 56 2.39 -16.67 7.12
N THR A 57 2.18 -17.65 6.25
CA THR A 57 0.95 -17.75 5.47
C THR A 57 0.59 -19.19 5.12
N ASP A 58 -0.72 -19.50 5.21
CA ASP A 58 -1.29 -20.75 4.71
C ASP A 58 -1.62 -20.69 3.19
N LYS A 59 -1.44 -19.52 2.56
CA LYS A 59 -1.69 -19.28 1.13
C LYS A 59 -0.42 -19.52 0.30
N ASP A 60 -0.45 -19.21 -1.00
CA ASP A 60 0.75 -19.24 -1.86
C ASP A 60 1.82 -18.25 -1.33
N PRO A 61 3.02 -18.71 -0.92
CA PRO A 61 4.05 -17.86 -0.33
C PRO A 61 4.70 -16.90 -1.34
N ARG A 62 4.53 -17.09 -2.66
CA ARG A 62 5.18 -16.26 -3.69
C ARG A 62 4.88 -14.77 -3.53
N ARG A 63 3.65 -14.44 -3.18
CA ARG A 63 3.23 -13.05 -2.94
C ARG A 63 3.97 -12.47 -1.75
N LEU A 64 4.01 -13.18 -0.63
CA LEU A 64 4.70 -12.72 0.57
C LEU A 64 6.22 -12.60 0.34
N ILE A 65 6.84 -13.54 -0.39
CA ILE A 65 8.25 -13.45 -0.79
C ILE A 65 8.52 -12.17 -1.58
N HIS A 66 7.64 -11.82 -2.52
CA HIS A 66 7.76 -10.57 -3.26
C HIS A 66 7.65 -9.35 -2.33
N GLU A 67 6.66 -9.32 -1.44
CA GLU A 67 6.48 -8.23 -0.48
C GLU A 67 7.67 -8.08 0.48
N ILE A 68 8.22 -9.19 1.00
CA ILE A 68 9.44 -9.19 1.83
C ILE A 68 10.61 -8.57 1.04
N ARG A 69 10.81 -8.99 -0.22
CA ARG A 69 11.94 -8.52 -1.03
C ARG A 69 11.87 -7.03 -1.33
N GLU A 70 10.72 -6.56 -1.76
CA GLU A 70 10.49 -5.14 -2.06
C GLU A 70 10.65 -4.29 -0.80
N HIS A 71 10.05 -4.69 0.31
CA HIS A 71 10.08 -3.91 1.56
C HIS A 71 11.49 -3.80 2.15
N ASN A 72 12.26 -4.90 2.11
CA ASN A 72 13.61 -4.91 2.65
C ASN A 72 14.68 -4.49 1.63
N ASN A 73 14.30 -4.20 0.37
CA ASN A 73 15.22 -3.95 -0.74
C ASN A 73 16.27 -5.08 -0.92
N ILE A 74 15.83 -6.34 -0.88
CA ILE A 74 16.72 -7.51 -0.97
C ILE A 74 16.48 -8.38 -2.21
N THR A 75 17.54 -9.08 -2.60
CA THR A 75 17.47 -10.13 -3.63
C THR A 75 16.89 -11.44 -3.03
N PRO A 76 16.64 -12.48 -3.85
CA PRO A 76 16.23 -13.78 -3.31
C PRO A 76 17.26 -14.47 -2.41
N LEU A 77 18.53 -14.04 -2.45
CA LEU A 77 19.60 -14.58 -1.63
C LEU A 77 19.63 -13.86 -0.27
N ILE A 78 19.58 -14.65 0.80
CA ILE A 78 19.61 -14.20 2.19
C ILE A 78 20.71 -14.95 2.95
N TYR A 79 21.18 -14.35 4.05
CA TYR A 79 22.30 -14.89 4.83
C TYR A 79 21.91 -15.04 6.30
N GLU A 80 22.50 -16.03 6.97
CA GLU A 80 22.35 -16.18 8.42
C GLU A 80 22.73 -14.89 9.17
N GLY A 81 21.95 -14.55 10.19
CA GLY A 81 22.10 -13.32 10.97
C GLY A 81 21.53 -12.07 10.29
N GLN A 82 21.09 -12.15 9.03
CA GLN A 82 20.45 -11.03 8.36
C GLN A 82 19.10 -10.72 9.02
N VAL A 83 18.87 -9.44 9.31
CA VAL A 83 17.60 -8.95 9.84
C VAL A 83 16.71 -8.55 8.66
N ILE A 84 15.48 -9.06 8.63
CA ILE A 84 14.45 -8.71 7.64
C ILE A 84 13.12 -8.42 8.34
N GLU A 85 12.30 -7.58 7.73
CA GLU A 85 10.94 -7.30 8.15
C GLU A 85 9.94 -8.08 7.28
N ILE A 86 9.07 -8.83 7.95
CA ILE A 86 8.08 -9.68 7.30
C ILE A 86 6.71 -9.01 7.42
N PRO A 87 6.04 -8.69 6.30
CA PRO A 87 4.68 -8.20 6.33
C PRO A 87 3.76 -9.26 6.96
N THR A 88 3.04 -8.87 7.99
CA THR A 88 1.97 -9.66 8.60
C THR A 88 0.63 -9.01 8.22
N GLU A 89 -0.39 -9.81 7.92
CA GLU A 89 -1.74 -9.26 7.78
C GLU A 89 -2.10 -8.65 9.14
N GLY A 90 -2.13 -7.32 9.22
CA GLY A 90 -2.77 -6.64 10.34
C GLY A 90 -4.24 -7.01 10.33
N GLU A 91 -4.75 -7.45 11.49
CA GLU A 91 -6.18 -7.68 11.73
C GLU A 91 -7.09 -6.62 11.09
#